data_AF-M8BKE1-F1
#
_entry.id   AF-M8BKE1-F1
#
_cell.length_a   1.000
_cell.length_b   1.000
_cell.length_c   1.000
_cell.angle_alpha   90.00
_cell.angle_beta   90.00
_cell.angle_gamma   90.00
#
_symmetry.space_group_name_H-M   'P 1'
#
loop_
_entity.id
_entity.type
_entity.pdbx_description
1 polymer ?
#
loop_
_entity_poly.entity_id
_entity_poly.type
_entity_poly.pdbx_seq_one_letter_code
_entity_poly.pdbx_strand_id
1 'polypeptide(L)'
;MAQVSHVLKALQLLALASVASFSWPPPLCALPLLAFGQYLNFKVYQLLGESGTYYGVRFGKKIPWVTEFPFGYIKDPQYVGSILSLVALLCWVPFQYIVLWCLGYVFMILVEDKEDPATRAKLLS
;
A
#
# COMPACT_ATOMS: atom_id res chain seq x y z
N MET A 1 -18.34 -7.38 -4.77
CA MET A 1 -17.03 -6.74 -4.99
C MET A 1 -15.86 -7.53 -4.39
N ALA A 2 -15.97 -8.07 -3.17
CA ALA A 2 -14.88 -8.82 -2.53
C ALA A 2 -14.33 -10.00 -3.38
N GLN A 3 -15.20 -10.86 -3.94
CA GLN A 3 -14.76 -11.99 -4.77
C GLN A 3 -13.94 -11.55 -6.00
N VAL A 4 -14.35 -10.49 -6.69
CA VAL A 4 -13.60 -9.94 -7.83
C VAL A 4 -12.22 -9.44 -7.39
N SER A 5 -12.13 -8.76 -6.24
CA SER A 5 -10.86 -8.34 -5.66
C SER A 5 -9.94 -9.52 -5.36
N HIS A 6 -10.47 -10.61 -4.77
CA HIS A 6 -9.68 -11.81 -4.50
C HIS A 6 -9.15 -12.47 -5.78
N VAL A 7 -9.98 -12.56 -6.82
CA VAL A 7 -9.57 -13.10 -8.12
C VAL A 7 -8.47 -12.24 -8.75
N LEU A 8 -8.62 -10.91 -8.75
CA LEU A 8 -7.60 -10.00 -9.27
C LEU A 8 -6.28 -10.10 -8.48
N LYS A 9 -6.34 -10.21 -7.15
CA LYS A 9 -5.17 -10.43 -6.29
C LYS A 9 -4.49 -11.78 -6.60
N ALA A 10 -5.26 -12.84 -6.77
CA ALA A 10 -4.72 -14.15 -7.14
C ALA A 10 -4.04 -14.10 -8.51
N LEU A 11 -4.66 -13.47 -9.51
CA LEU A 11 -4.08 -13.26 -10.83
C LEU A 11 -2.79 -12.44 -10.76
N GLN A 12 -2.77 -11.38 -9.95
CA GLN A 12 -1.57 -10.57 -9.72
C GLN A 12 -0.43 -11.40 -9.10
N LEU A 13 -0.72 -12.26 -8.13
CA LEU A 13 0.29 -13.14 -7.53
C LEU A 13 0.82 -14.17 -8.53
N LEU A 14 -0.06 -14.74 -9.37
CA LEU A 14 0.36 -15.66 -10.43
C LEU A 14 1.23 -14.97 -11.48
N ALA A 15 0.84 -13.75 -11.89
CA ALA A 15 1.62 -12.94 -12.83
C ALA A 15 2.98 -12.53 -12.25
N LEU A 16 3.07 -12.28 -10.94
CA LEU A 16 4.33 -12.01 -10.26
C LEU A 16 5.21 -13.26 -10.19
N ALA A 17 4.61 -14.39 -9.82
CA ALA A 17 5.31 -15.67 -9.70
C ALA A 17 5.87 -16.15 -11.05
N SER A 18 5.20 -15.84 -12.17
CA SER A 18 5.68 -16.22 -13.51
C SER A 18 6.93 -15.47 -13.96
N VAL A 19 7.20 -14.29 -13.40
CA VAL A 19 8.38 -13.47 -13.72
C VAL A 19 9.44 -13.44 -12.61
N ALA A 20 9.15 -14.00 -11.44
CA ALA A 20 10.05 -13.98 -10.30
C ALA A 20 11.13 -15.06 -10.40
N SER A 21 12.39 -14.67 -10.19
CA SER A 21 13.52 -15.59 -10.04
C SER A 21 13.81 -15.81 -8.56
N PHE A 22 13.26 -16.86 -7.97
CA PHE A 22 13.47 -17.17 -6.55
C PHE A 22 14.92 -17.62 -6.30
N SER A 23 15.59 -16.93 -5.38
CA SER A 23 16.94 -17.25 -4.94
C SER A 23 17.04 -17.16 -3.42
N TRP A 24 17.77 -18.10 -2.81
CA TRP A 24 17.97 -18.15 -1.36
C TRP A 24 19.47 -18.24 -1.03
N PRO A 25 19.97 -17.46 -0.04
CA PRO A 25 19.25 -16.53 0.81
C PRO A 25 18.98 -15.16 0.13
N PRO A 26 17.90 -14.44 0.50
CA PRO A 26 17.70 -13.07 0.05
C PRO A 26 18.76 -12.14 0.64
N PRO A 27 19.00 -10.97 0.01
CA PRO A 27 19.84 -9.93 0.60
C PRO A 27 19.36 -9.56 2.00
N LEU A 28 20.30 -9.30 2.93
CA LEU A 28 19.97 -8.98 4.32
C LEU A 28 19.07 -7.74 4.47
N CYS A 29 19.13 -6.80 3.53
CA CYS A 29 18.28 -5.61 3.52
C CYS A 29 16.82 -5.89 3.09
N ALA A 30 16.55 -6.99 2.37
CA ALA A 30 15.22 -7.30 1.87
C ALA A 30 14.24 -7.61 3.03
N LEU A 31 14.68 -8.36 4.04
CA LEU A 31 13.81 -8.76 5.14
C LEU A 31 13.35 -7.57 6.00
N PRO A 32 14.23 -6.65 6.48
CA PRO A 32 13.79 -5.47 7.21
C PRO A 32 12.89 -4.55 6.38
N LEU A 33 13.19 -4.35 5.10
CA LEU A 33 12.38 -3.51 4.20
C LEU A 33 10.98 -4.09 4.02
N LEU A 34 10.88 -5.40 3.77
CA LEU A 34 9.60 -6.08 3.63
C LEU A 34 8.81 -6.07 4.94
N ALA A 35 9.47 -6.39 6.06
CA ALA A 35 8.83 -6.41 7.38
C ALA A 35 8.30 -5.03 7.76
N PHE A 36 9.10 -3.97 7.59
CA PHE A 36 8.69 -2.61 7.92
C PHE A 36 7.59 -2.11 6.97
N GLY A 37 7.69 -2.39 5.67
CA GLY A 37 6.67 -2.02 4.69
C GLY A 37 5.31 -2.70 4.97
N GLN A 38 5.32 -3.99 5.26
CA GLN A 38 4.12 -4.73 5.64
C GLN A 38 3.56 -4.28 7.00
N TYR A 39 4.42 -3.96 7.96
CA TYR A 39 4.01 -3.42 9.25
C TYR A 39 3.24 -2.10 9.08
N LEU A 40 3.71 -1.18 8.25
CA LEU A 40 3.00 0.06 7.94
C LEU A 40 1.61 -0.20 7.34
N ASN A 41 1.53 -1.08 6.33
CA ASN A 41 0.27 -1.45 5.69
C ASN A 41 -0.72 -2.09 6.68
N PHE A 42 -0.23 -2.99 7.54
CA PHE A 42 -1.05 -3.63 8.56
C PHE A 42 -1.57 -2.62 9.58
N LYS A 43 -0.72 -1.69 10.05
CA LYS A 43 -1.12 -0.62 10.97
C LYS A 43 -2.16 0.30 10.36
N VAL A 44 -2.02 0.68 9.09
CA VAL A 44 -3.05 1.44 8.37
C VAL A 44 -4.38 0.70 8.35
N TYR A 45 -4.36 -0.58 7.97
CA TYR A 45 -5.58 -1.39 7.92
C TYR A 45 -6.22 -1.57 9.30
N GLN A 46 -5.42 -1.72 10.35
CA GLN A 46 -5.90 -1.80 11.73
C GLN A 46 -6.64 -0.52 12.17
N LEU A 47 -6.12 0.65 11.77
CA LEU A 47 -6.64 1.95 12.19
C LEU A 47 -7.85 2.41 11.36
N LEU A 48 -7.80 2.22 10.04
CA LEU A 48 -8.84 2.70 9.12
C LEU A 48 -9.88 1.62 8.76
N GLY A 49 -9.55 0.36 9.01
CA GLY A 49 -10.34 -0.79 8.55
C GLY A 49 -10.40 -0.89 7.02
N GLU A 50 -11.16 -1.86 6.54
CA GLU A 50 -11.38 -2.07 5.10
C GLU A 50 -11.99 -0.83 4.44
N SER A 51 -12.99 -0.22 5.09
CA SER A 51 -13.72 0.90 4.50
C SER A 51 -12.87 2.17 4.38
N GLY A 52 -12.01 2.49 5.35
CA GLY A 52 -11.13 3.65 5.22
C GLY A 52 -9.98 3.40 4.23
N THR A 53 -9.46 2.18 4.19
CA THR A 53 -8.36 1.78 3.28
C THR A 53 -8.79 1.77 1.81
N TYR A 54 -10.04 1.42 1.51
CA TYR A 54 -10.56 1.34 0.13
C TYR A 54 -11.48 2.53 -0.21
N TYR A 55 -11.10 3.74 0.18
CA TYR A 55 -11.77 4.99 -0.18
C TYR A 55 -13.27 5.08 0.19
N GLY A 56 -13.69 4.44 1.28
CA GLY A 56 -15.08 4.44 1.73
C GLY A 56 -15.68 5.83 1.90
N VAL A 57 -14.86 6.85 2.23
CA VAL A 57 -15.28 8.26 2.31
C VAL A 57 -15.88 8.75 0.99
N ARG A 58 -15.30 8.35 -0.15
CA ARG A 58 -15.79 8.69 -1.50
C ARG A 58 -17.13 8.03 -1.83
N PHE A 59 -17.48 6.98 -1.09
CA PHE A 59 -18.77 6.29 -1.16
C PHE A 59 -19.72 6.71 -0.03
N GLY A 60 -19.45 7.83 0.65
CA GLY A 60 -20.31 8.38 1.71
C GLY A 60 -20.20 7.69 3.06
N LYS A 61 -19.23 6.78 3.26
CA LYS A 61 -18.99 6.17 4.57
C LYS A 61 -18.31 7.17 5.51
N LYS A 62 -18.75 7.21 6.76
CA LYS A 62 -18.12 8.02 7.82
C LYS A 62 -16.87 7.29 8.33
N ILE A 63 -15.70 7.80 7.98
CA ILE A 63 -14.41 7.27 8.44
C ILE A 63 -13.76 8.33 9.35
N PRO A 64 -13.30 7.95 10.55
CA PRO A 64 -12.61 8.88 11.45
C PRO A 64 -11.26 9.30 10.87
N TRP A 65 -10.90 10.57 11.09
CA TRP A 65 -9.52 11.03 10.90
C TRP A 65 -8.63 10.46 12.00
N VAL A 66 -7.53 9.82 11.62
CA VAL A 66 -6.59 9.16 12.56
C VAL A 66 -5.23 9.84 12.50
N THR A 67 -4.66 10.13 13.67
CA THR A 67 -3.32 10.75 13.82
C THR A 67 -2.30 9.82 14.47
N GLU A 68 -2.74 8.67 14.98
CA GLU A 68 -1.86 7.64 15.53
C GLU A 68 -0.83 7.18 14.49
N PHE A 69 0.29 6.65 14.99
CA PHE A 69 1.30 6.07 14.09
C PHE A 69 0.66 5.00 13.19
N PRO A 70 0.82 5.08 11.86
CA PRO A 70 1.84 5.87 11.15
C PRO A 70 1.41 7.26 10.62
N PHE A 71 0.13 7.64 10.68
CA PHE A 71 -0.42 8.84 10.02
C PHE A 71 0.13 10.17 10.55
N GLY A 72 0.50 10.26 11.83
CA GLY A 72 1.09 11.47 12.42
C GLY A 72 2.56 11.71 12.05
N TYR A 73 3.24 10.74 11.42
CA TYR A 73 4.68 10.78 11.18
C TYR A 73 5.04 10.62 9.70
N ILE A 74 4.24 9.86 8.96
CA ILE A 74 4.50 9.50 7.58
C ILE A 74 3.30 9.95 6.76
N LYS A 75 3.57 10.75 5.72
CA LYS A 75 2.57 11.10 4.73
C LYS A 75 2.26 9.86 3.87
N ASP A 76 0.99 9.54 3.71
CA ASP A 76 0.48 8.41 2.94
C ASP A 76 1.17 7.06 3.28
N PRO A 77 1.09 6.63 4.56
CA PRO A 77 1.90 5.53 5.07
C PRO A 77 1.63 4.18 4.39
N GLN A 78 0.43 4.00 3.82
CA GLN A 78 0.09 2.82 3.04
C GLN A 78 0.89 2.72 1.73
N TYR A 79 1.02 3.84 1.01
CA TYR A 79 1.81 3.88 -0.21
C TYR A 79 3.29 3.72 0.08
N VAL A 80 3.80 4.38 1.12
CA VAL A 80 5.18 4.20 1.58
C VAL A 80 5.43 2.73 1.94
N GLY A 81 4.56 2.11 2.74
CA GLY A 81 4.69 0.70 3.10
C GLY A 81 4.66 -0.25 1.90
N SER A 82 3.82 0.05 0.92
CA SER A 82 3.72 -0.72 -0.33
C SER A 82 4.98 -0.57 -1.20
N ILE A 83 5.50 0.65 -1.37
CA ILE A 83 6.75 0.91 -2.10
C ILE A 83 7.93 0.19 -1.43
N LEU A 84 8.08 0.26 -0.10
CA LEU A 84 9.14 -0.45 0.61
C LEU A 84 9.07 -1.97 0.42
N SER A 85 7.85 -2.51 0.44
CA SER A 85 7.62 -3.94 0.18
C SER A 85 8.03 -4.32 -1.25
N LEU A 86 7.77 -3.46 -2.24
CA LEU A 86 8.20 -3.71 -3.62
C LEU A 86 9.71 -3.61 -3.79
N VAL A 87 10.34 -2.60 -3.18
CA VAL A 87 11.81 -2.44 -3.21
C VAL A 87 12.50 -3.67 -2.59
N ALA A 88 11.94 -4.23 -1.51
CA ALA A 88 12.46 -5.47 -0.92
C ALA A 88 12.46 -6.66 -1.90
N LEU A 89 11.52 -6.69 -2.85
CA LEU A 89 11.37 -7.75 -3.83
C LEU A 89 12.27 -7.59 -5.07
N LEU A 90 13.10 -6.53 -5.15
CA LEU A 90 14.05 -6.33 -6.26
C LEU A 90 15.03 -7.50 -6.46
N CYS A 91 15.28 -8.30 -5.43
CA CYS A 91 16.12 -9.50 -5.51
C CYS A 91 15.47 -10.66 -6.28
N TRP A 92 14.14 -10.68 -6.40
CA TRP A 92 13.41 -11.75 -7.06
C TRP A 92 12.61 -11.27 -8.28
N VAL A 93 12.22 -10.01 -8.33
CA VAL A 93 11.34 -9.47 -9.37
C VAL A 93 12.11 -8.52 -10.27
N PRO A 94 11.99 -8.61 -11.61
CA PRO A 94 12.68 -7.71 -12.52
C PRO A 94 12.36 -6.23 -12.25
N PHE A 95 13.40 -5.41 -12.25
CA PHE A 95 13.36 -3.97 -11.91
C PHE A 95 12.25 -3.20 -12.63
N GLN A 96 12.02 -3.47 -13.92
CA GLN A 96 11.02 -2.78 -14.73
C GLN A 96 9.60 -2.86 -14.14
N TYR A 97 9.22 -4.00 -13.55
CA TYR A 97 7.89 -4.17 -12.95
C TYR A 97 7.78 -3.42 -11.62
N ILE A 98 8.85 -3.47 -10.82
CA ILE A 98 8.92 -2.79 -9.52
C ILE A 98 8.84 -1.28 -9.71
N VAL A 99 9.62 -0.72 -10.65
CA VAL A 99 9.57 0.72 -10.96
C VAL A 99 8.20 1.14 -11.44
N LEU A 100 7.58 0.39 -12.35
CA LEU A 100 6.26 0.73 -12.87
C LEU A 100 5.23 0.82 -11.74
N TRP A 101 5.23 -0.12 -10.79
CA TRP A 101 4.31 -0.09 -9.65
C TRP A 101 4.63 1.04 -8.67
N CYS A 102 5.91 1.28 -8.38
CA CYS A 102 6.32 2.42 -7.55
C CYS A 102 5.89 3.76 -8.16
N LEU A 103 6.03 3.93 -9.47
CA LEU A 103 5.55 5.12 -10.18
C LEU A 103 4.03 5.27 -10.07
N GLY A 104 3.28 4.17 -10.13
CA GLY A 104 1.83 4.17 -9.89
C GLY A 104 1.46 4.67 -8.49
N TYR A 105 2.18 4.22 -7.46
CA TYR A 105 1.96 4.71 -6.09
C TYR A 105 2.34 6.18 -5.93
N VAL A 106 3.47 6.61 -6.51
CA VAL A 106 3.87 8.03 -6.49
C VAL A 106 2.85 8.89 -7.22
N PHE A 107 2.34 8.42 -8.36
CA PHE A 107 1.27 9.11 -9.08
C PHE A 107 0.03 9.28 -8.19
N MET A 108 -0.42 8.23 -7.50
CA MET A 108 -1.56 8.32 -6.58
C MET A 108 -1.33 9.28 -5.42
N ILE A 109 -0.12 9.29 -4.83
CA ILE A 109 0.26 10.28 -3.80
C ILE A 109 0.11 11.71 -4.35
N LEU A 110 0.60 11.97 -5.57
CA LEU A 110 0.52 13.30 -6.18
C LEU A 110 -0.92 13.71 -6.54
N VAL A 111 -1.76 12.76 -6.92
CA VAL A 111 -3.19 12.99 -7.19
C VAL A 111 -3.89 13.35 -5.88
N GLU A 112 -3.71 12.54 -4.83
CA GLU A 112 -4.37 12.73 -3.55
C GLU A 112 -3.91 13.99 -2.82
N ASP A 113 -2.66 14.41 -3.00
CA ASP A 113 -2.16 15.67 -2.47
C ASP A 113 -2.91 16.89 -2.99
N LYS A 114 -3.39 16.83 -4.24
CA LYS A 114 -4.14 17.89 -4.90
C LYS A 114 -5.65 17.82 -4.65
N GLU A 115 -6.14 16.78 -3.96
CA GLU A 115 -7.56 16.66 -3.66
C GLU A 115 -8.02 17.66 -2.61
N ASP A 116 -9.25 18.15 -2.78
CA ASP A 116 -9.88 19.07 -1.82
C ASP A 116 -9.92 18.41 -0.42
N PRO A 117 -9.30 19.03 0.60
CA PRO A 117 -9.34 18.54 1.98
C PRO A 117 -10.76 18.29 2.50
N ALA A 118 -11.78 19.00 2.00
CA ALA A 118 -13.17 18.82 2.41
C ALA A 118 -13.75 17.44 2.07
N THR A 119 -13.14 16.73 1.10
CA THR A 119 -13.54 15.39 0.65
C THR A 119 -12.88 14.27 1.45
N ARG A 120 -11.96 14.60 2.36
CA ARG A 120 -11.22 13.64 3.18
C ARG A 120 -12.00 13.24 4.44
N ALA A 121 -11.48 12.23 5.15
CA ALA A 121 -12.00 11.83 6.46
C ALA A 121 -12.03 13.03 7.43
N LYS A 122 -13.00 13.05 8.35
CA LYS A 122 -13.18 14.13 9.32
C LYS A 122 -13.00 13.58 10.73
N LEU A 123 -12.60 14.45 11.66
CA LEU A 123 -12.70 14.12 13.08
C LEU A 123 -14.16 13.82 13.41
N LEU A 124 -14.42 12.68 14.03
CA LEU A 124 -15.73 12.39 14.58
C LEU A 124 -15.88 13.27 15.82
N SER A 125 -16.87 14.16 15.80
CA SER A 125 -17.29 14.98 16.95
C SER A 125 -17.96 14.14 18.02
#